data_AF-A0A950RR41-F1
#
_entry.id   AF-A0A950RR41-F1
#
_cell.length_a   1.000
_cell.length_b   1.000
_cell.length_c   1.000
_cell.angle_alpha   90.00
_cell.angle_beta   90.00
_cell.angle_gamma   90.00
#
_symmetry.space_group_name_H-M   'P 1'
#
loop_
_entity.id
_entity.type
_entity.pdbx_description
1 polymer ?
#
loop_
_entity_poly.entity_id
_entity_poly.type
_entity_poly.pdbx_seq_one_letter_code
_entity_poly.pdbx_strand_id
1 'polypeptide(L)'
;MAIKTIPLSRLETELAKTLNEWADSGETVVVAIPDQRLLAIQPLEPQEDDSLVEELLASHPKFQALVAKSKASPRKPFSLGQQGLTNG
;
A
#
# COMPACT_ATOMS: atom_id res chain seq x y z
N MET A 1 -5.90 13.55 -18.96
CA MET A 1 -5.01 12.85 -18.02
C MET A 1 -3.70 13.62 -17.95
N ALA A 2 -3.51 14.42 -16.90
CA ALA A 2 -2.27 15.14 -16.65
C ALA A 2 -1.62 14.51 -15.43
N ILE A 3 -0.54 13.75 -15.64
CA ILE A 3 0.20 13.14 -14.52
C ILE A 3 1.06 14.23 -13.90
N LYS A 4 0.80 14.54 -12.63
CA LYS A 4 1.51 15.60 -11.91
C LYS A 4 2.77 15.04 -11.28
N THR A 5 3.92 15.58 -11.69
CA THR A 5 5.22 15.23 -11.09
C THR A 5 5.60 16.25 -10.00
N ILE A 6 6.04 15.76 -8.85
CA ILE A 6 6.52 16.57 -7.73
C ILE A 6 7.89 16.08 -7.25
N PRO A 7 8.72 16.95 -6.63
CA PRO A 7 9.96 16.52 -6.00
C PRO A 7 9.71 15.82 -4.66
N LEU A 8 10.57 14.87 -4.29
CA LEU A 8 10.53 14.19 -2.99
C LEU A 8 10.53 15.16 -1.79
N SER A 9 11.26 16.26 -1.87
CA SER A 9 11.35 17.27 -0.81
C SER A 9 9.99 17.87 -0.40
N ARG A 10 9.05 17.97 -1.35
CA ARG A 10 7.68 18.42 -1.07
C ARG A 10 6.94 17.41 -0.19
N LEU A 11 7.12 16.11 -0.48
CA LEU A 11 6.53 15.02 0.28
C LEU A 11 7.12 14.96 1.69
N GLU A 12 8.44 15.19 1.83
CA GLU A 12 9.13 15.18 3.12
C GLU A 12 8.69 16.32 4.04
N THR A 13 8.33 17.48 3.47
CA THR A 13 7.97 18.67 4.24
C THR A 13 6.51 18.62 4.74
N GLU A 14 5.58 18.14 3.92
CA GLU A 14 4.14 18.20 4.21
C GLU A 14 3.40 16.87 3.97
N LEU A 15 4.03 15.73 4.29
CA LEU A 15 3.56 14.37 3.95
C LEU A 15 2.05 14.17 4.10
N ALA A 16 1.51 14.34 5.31
CA ALA A 16 0.10 14.04 5.59
C ALA A 16 -0.86 14.95 4.81
N LYS A 17 -0.56 16.24 4.74
CA LYS A 17 -1.38 17.21 4.00
C LYS A 17 -1.36 16.90 2.50
N THR A 18 -0.17 16.66 1.94
CA THR A 18 -0.04 16.37 0.52
C THR A 18 -0.70 15.06 0.12
N LEU A 19 -0.59 14.02 0.95
CA LEU A 19 -1.27 12.73 0.71
C LEU A 19 -2.80 12.85 0.81
N ASN A 20 -3.32 13.60 1.78
CA ASN A 20 -4.77 13.81 1.90
C ASN A 20 -5.33 14.60 0.72
N GLU A 21 -4.64 15.66 0.28
CA GLU A 21 -5.05 16.42 -0.92
C GLU A 21 -5.12 15.53 -2.17
N TRP A 22 -4.22 14.53 -2.30
CA TRP A 22 -4.26 13.61 -3.44
C TRP A 22 -5.31 12.53 -3.29
N ALA A 23 -5.51 12.02 -2.07
CA ALA A 23 -6.61 11.13 -1.75
C ALA A 23 -7.95 11.76 -2.11
N ASP A 24 -8.16 13.03 -1.76
CA ASP A 24 -9.38 13.76 -2.08
C ASP A 24 -9.52 14.06 -3.59
N SER A 25 -8.39 14.22 -4.30
CA SER A 25 -8.39 14.51 -5.75
C SER A 25 -8.65 13.30 -6.64
N GLY A 26 -8.37 12.08 -6.16
CA GLY A 26 -8.40 10.86 -6.98
C GLY A 26 -7.28 10.76 -8.04
N GLU A 27 -6.37 11.75 -8.13
CA GLU A 27 -5.33 11.77 -9.15
C GLU A 27 -4.09 10.96 -8.75
N THR A 28 -3.46 10.31 -9.73
CA THR A 28 -2.14 9.69 -9.55
C THR A 28 -1.04 10.75 -9.58
N VAL A 29 -0.18 10.75 -8.56
CA VAL A 29 0.97 11.66 -8.45
C VAL A 29 2.27 10.89 -8.64
N VAL A 30 3.21 11.49 -9.37
CA VAL A 30 4.55 10.95 -9.56
C VAL A 30 5.54 11.73 -8.72
N VAL A 31 6.25 11.05 -7.83
CA VAL A 31 7.31 11.62 -7.01
C VAL A 31 8.65 11.34 -7.66
N ALA A 32 9.39 12.40 -8.00
CA ALA A 32 10.75 12.33 -8.47
C ALA A 32 11.72 12.21 -7.30
N ILE A 33 12.47 11.11 -7.26
CA ILE A 33 13.52 10.84 -6.28
C ILE A 33 14.87 11.34 -6.85
N PRO A 34 15.77 11.91 -6.04
CA PRO A 34 17.04 12.49 -6.51
C PRO A 34 17.94 11.56 -7.33
N ASP A 35 17.77 10.24 -7.21
CA ASP A 35 18.54 9.22 -7.93
C ASP A 35 17.89 8.79 -9.26
N GLN A 36 17.10 9.68 -9.87
CA GLN A 36 16.38 9.47 -11.14
C GLN A 36 15.27 8.40 -11.06
N ARG A 37 14.94 7.90 -9.87
CA ARG A 37 13.78 7.02 -9.70
C ARG A 37 12.49 7.83 -9.65
N LEU A 38 11.42 7.23 -10.15
CA LEU A 38 10.07 7.76 -10.10
C LEU A 38 9.19 6.83 -9.27
N LEU A 39 8.45 7.39 -8.32
CA LEU A 39 7.46 6.67 -7.53
C LEU A 39 6.07 7.17 -7.92
N ALA A 40 5.23 6.30 -8.45
CA ALA A 40 3.81 6.61 -8.65
C ALA A 40 3.04 6.30 -7.36
N ILE A 41 2.25 7.26 -6.90
CA ILE A 41 1.34 7.13 -5.77
C ILE A 41 -0.07 7.34 -6.31
N GLN A 42 -0.90 6.32 -6.17
CA GLN A 42 -2.31 6.34 -6.57
C GLN A 42 -3.18 6.24 -5.31
N PRO A 43 -4.21 7.09 -5.19
CA PRO A 43 -5.19 6.93 -4.12
C PRO A 43 -6.01 5.67 -4.33
N LEU A 44 -6.23 4.92 -3.26
CA LEU A 44 -7.06 3.71 -3.29
C LEU A 44 -8.53 4.12 -3.20
N GLU A 45 -9.32 3.80 -4.22
CA GLU A 45 -10.77 3.89 -4.08
C GLU A 45 -11.26 2.78 -3.14
N PRO A 46 -12.23 3.07 -2.24
CA PRO A 46 -12.72 2.10 -1.25
C PRO A 46 -13.30 0.80 -1.85
N GLN A 47 -13.51 0.75 -3.17
CA GLN A 47 -14.09 -0.38 -3.90
C GLN A 47 -13.11 -1.06 -4.89
N GLU A 48 -11.91 -0.50 -5.13
CA GLU A 48 -10.93 -1.04 -6.09
C GLU A 48 -9.89 -1.97 -5.46
N ASP A 49 -9.89 -2.12 -4.13
CA ASP A 49 -8.90 -2.91 -3.39
C ASP A 49 -8.91 -4.40 -3.80
N ASP A 50 -10.05 -4.92 -4.27
CA ASP A 50 -10.18 -6.31 -4.69
C ASP A 50 -9.68 -6.55 -6.12
N SER A 51 -9.85 -5.62 -7.07
CA SER A 51 -9.62 -5.88 -8.49
C SER A 51 -8.13 -5.96 -8.87
N LEU A 52 -7.28 -5.10 -8.31
CA LEU A 52 -5.83 -5.12 -8.55
C LEU A 52 -5.15 -6.36 -7.96
N VAL A 53 -5.58 -6.75 -6.75
CA VAL A 53 -5.09 -7.96 -6.09
C VAL A 53 -5.55 -9.21 -6.83
N GLU A 54 -6.81 -9.22 -7.31
CA GLU A 54 -7.35 -10.27 -8.17
C GLU A 54 -6.58 -10.39 -9.50
N GLU A 55 -6.23 -9.28 -10.15
CA GLU A 55 -5.44 -9.27 -11.38
C GLU A 55 -4.01 -9.80 -11.15
N LEU A 56 -3.35 -9.41 -10.05
CA LEU A 56 -2.04 -9.92 -9.65
C LEU A 56 -2.07 -11.43 -9.37
N LEU A 57 -3.13 -11.90 -8.70
CA LEU A 57 -3.38 -13.32 -8.50
C LEU A 57 -3.63 -14.04 -9.82
N ALA A 58 -4.37 -13.46 -10.76
CA ALA A 58 -4.70 -14.09 -12.03
C ALA A 58 -3.48 -14.17 -12.98
N SER A 59 -2.64 -13.13 -13.01
CA SER A 59 -1.57 -12.98 -14.00
C SER A 59 -0.21 -13.54 -13.57
N HIS A 60 0.03 -13.77 -12.27
CA HIS A 60 1.37 -14.12 -11.77
C HIS A 60 1.48 -15.49 -11.07
N PRO A 61 2.04 -16.53 -11.75
CA PRO A 61 2.14 -17.89 -11.20
C PRO A 61 2.96 -18.00 -9.91
N LYS A 62 4.00 -17.17 -9.76
CA LYS A 62 4.83 -17.13 -8.54
C LYS A 62 4.04 -16.60 -7.34
N PHE A 63 3.19 -15.61 -7.58
CA PHE A 63 2.34 -15.03 -6.54
C PHE A 63 1.24 -16.01 -6.15
N GLN A 64 0.63 -16.72 -7.12
CA GLN A 64 -0.30 -17.82 -6.86
C GLN A 64 0.32 -18.91 -5.96
N ALA A 65 1.55 -19.34 -6.26
CA ALA A 65 2.25 -20.34 -5.46
C ALA A 65 2.53 -19.85 -4.02
N LEU A 66 2.89 -18.58 -3.86
CA LEU A 66 3.09 -17.96 -2.55
C LEU A 66 1.79 -17.91 -1.73
N VAL A 67 0.69 -17.50 -2.35
CA VAL A 67 -0.64 -17.46 -1.71
C VAL A 67 -1.11 -18.86 -1.33
N ALA A 68 -0.95 -19.84 -2.23
CA ALA A 68 -1.29 -21.23 -1.96
C ALA A 68 -0.49 -21.79 -0.76
N LYS A 69 0.82 -21.52 -0.71
CA LYS A 69 1.69 -21.90 0.41
C LYS A 69 1.24 -21.25 1.73
N SER A 70 0.91 -19.95 1.70
CA SER A 70 0.40 -19.22 2.87
C SER A 70 -0.93 -19.78 3.37
N LYS A 71 -1.87 -20.08 2.46
CA LYS A 71 -3.16 -20.68 2.79
C LYS A 71 -3.06 -22.12 3.32
N ALA A 72 -2.09 -22.90 2.84
CA ALA A 72 -1.85 -24.27 3.30
C ALA A 72 -1.15 -24.34 4.66
N SER A 73 -0.51 -23.26 5.10
CA SER A 73 0.11 -23.20 6.43
C SER A 73 -0.97 -23.20 7.52
N PRO A 74 -0.82 -24.00 8.60
CA PRO A 74 -1.66 -23.86 9.78
C PRO A 74 -1.61 -22.41 10.28
N ARG A 75 -2.75 -21.73 10.26
CA ARG A 75 -2.83 -20.37 10.80
C ARG A 75 -2.76 -20.47 12.32
N LYS A 76 -1.72 -19.90 12.91
CA LYS A 76 -1.71 -19.71 14.36
C LYS A 76 -2.78 -18.66 14.68
N PRO A 77 -3.81 -18.99 15.48
CA PRO A 77 -4.77 -17.98 15.92
C PRO A 77 -4.01 -16.85 16.59
N PHE A 78 -4.36 -15.61 16.27
CA PHE A 78 -3.87 -14.47 17.03
C PHE A 78 -4.33 -14.64 18.48
N SER A 79 -3.41 -14.62 19.43
CA SER A 79 -3.75 -14.67 20.85
C SER A 79 -4.49 -13.39 21.22
N LEU A 80 -5.82 -13.46 21.28
CA LEU A 80 -6.65 -12.46 21.95
C LEU A 80 -6.36 -12.53 23.45
N GLY A 81 -5.39 -11.73 23.93
CA GLY A 81 -5.23 -11.45 25.36
C GLY A 81 -3.96 -11.94 26.06
N GLN A 82 -2.78 -11.46 25.67
CA GLN A 82 -1.67 -11.32 26.63
C GLN A 82 -1.08 -9.90 26.57
N GLN A 83 -1.88 -8.94 27.01
CA GLN A 83 -1.37 -7.68 27.55
C GLN A 83 -1.71 -7.62 29.04
N GLY A 84 -0.66 -7.64 29.86
CA GLY A 84 -0.61 -6.95 31.15
C GLY A 84 -1.29 -7.61 32.35
N LEU A 85 -0.55 -8.47 33.07
CA LEU A 85 -0.65 -8.60 34.53
C LEU A 85 0.73 -8.99 35.10
N THR A 86 1.66 -8.03 35.08
CA THR A 86 2.69 -7.93 36.12
C THR A 86 2.32 -6.71 36.95
N ASN A 87 1.71 -6.94 38.12
CA ASN A 87 1.79 -6.12 39.33
C ASN A 87 0.86 -6.74 40.39
N GLY A 88 1.45 -7.18 41.51
CA GLY A 88 0.79 -7.77 42.67
C GLY A 88 1.65 -8.84 43.31
#